data_AF-A0A382YWS3-F1
#
_entry.id   AF-A0A382YWS3-F1
#
_cell.length_a   1.000
_cell.length_b   1.000
_cell.length_c   1.000
_cell.angle_alpha   90.00
_cell.angle_beta   90.00
_cell.angle_gamma   90.00
#
_symmetry.space_group_name_H-M   'P 1'
#
loop_
_entity.id
_entity.type
_entity.pdbx_description
1 polymer ?
#
loop_
_entity_poly.entity_id
_entity_poly.type
_entity_poly.pdbx_seq_one_letter_code
_entity_poly.pdbx_strand_id
1 'polypeptide(L)'
;VVAKIKPEYFFAPEMLDYLRGRKAGEISKLVFDELRQLGYAEEKISTANTCLEAVKSAVEHVQAGDLLMLVGLDERKETLAYLEELQLQI
;
A
#
# COMPACT_ATOMS: atom_id res chain seq x y z
N VAL A 1 4.71 22.71 2.91
CA VAL A 1 4.17 21.45 2.34
C VAL A 1 5.20 20.93 1.35
N VAL A 2 5.78 19.76 1.60
CA VAL A 2 6.92 19.22 0.81
C VAL A 2 6.45 18.62 -0.53
N ALA A 3 5.21 18.12 -0.60
CA ALA A 3 4.52 17.82 -1.85
C ALA A 3 2.99 17.81 -1.65
N LYS A 4 2.22 18.24 -2.65
CA LYS A 4 0.78 17.97 -2.74
C LYS A 4 0.60 16.83 -3.73
N ILE A 5 0.52 15.61 -3.22
CA ILE A 5 0.27 14.41 -4.01
C ILE A 5 -1.20 14.02 -3.80
N LYS A 6 -1.89 13.65 -4.87
CA LYS A 6 -3.25 13.11 -4.82
C LYS A 6 -3.21 11.68 -5.36
N PRO A 7 -2.94 10.66 -4.52
CA PRO A 7 -2.92 9.28 -4.98
C PRO A 7 -4.27 8.91 -5.61
N GLU A 8 -4.24 8.08 -6.65
CA GLU A 8 -5.47 7.54 -7.23
C GLU A 8 -5.93 6.28 -6.50
N TYR A 9 -4.98 5.42 -6.13
CA TYR A 9 -5.18 4.21 -5.34
C TYR A 9 -4.37 4.28 -4.06
N PHE A 10 -4.90 3.72 -2.98
CA PHE A 10 -4.22 3.66 -1.68
C PHE A 10 -4.33 2.27 -1.06
N PHE A 11 -3.19 1.71 -0.64
CA PHE A 11 -3.13 0.44 0.07
C PHE A 11 -2.68 0.65 1.52
N ALA A 12 -3.43 0.11 2.48
CA ALA A 12 -3.05 0.08 3.89
C ALA A 12 -2.97 -1.37 4.39
N PRO A 13 -1.79 -2.00 4.39
CA PRO A 13 -1.61 -3.38 4.86
C PRO A 13 -1.77 -3.48 6.38
N GLU A 14 -2.30 -4.59 6.86
CA GLU A 14 -2.56 -4.78 8.29
C GLU A 14 -1.31 -5.17 9.09
N MET A 15 -0.31 -5.79 8.44
CA MET A 15 0.90 -6.32 9.07
C MET A 15 0.54 -7.17 10.30
N LEU A 16 -0.13 -8.32 10.08
CA LEU A 16 -0.71 -9.12 11.16
C LEU A 16 0.30 -9.57 12.23
N ASP A 17 1.57 -9.75 11.86
CA ASP A 17 2.66 -10.08 12.79
C ASP A 17 3.17 -8.87 13.59
N TYR A 18 2.66 -7.66 13.30
CA TYR A 18 3.10 -6.39 13.85
C TYR A 18 1.98 -5.52 14.43
N LEU A 19 0.94 -6.16 14.97
CA LEU A 19 -0.22 -5.46 15.54
C LEU A 19 0.11 -4.68 16.82
N ARG A 20 1.20 -4.98 17.53
CA ARG A 20 1.59 -4.29 18.79
C ARG A 20 0.45 -4.19 19.82
N GLY A 21 -0.36 -5.25 19.94
CA GLY A 21 -1.50 -5.31 20.87
C GLY A 21 -2.81 -4.71 20.35
N ARG A 22 -2.83 -4.15 19.13
CA ARG A 22 -4.06 -3.70 18.45
C ARG A 22 -4.82 -4.89 17.87
N LYS A 23 -6.11 -4.68 17.57
CA LYS A 23 -6.88 -5.66 16.79
C LYS A 23 -6.53 -5.55 15.31
N ALA A 24 -6.57 -6.67 14.59
CA ALA A 24 -6.61 -6.66 13.13
C ALA A 24 -7.74 -5.73 12.64
N GLY A 25 -7.51 -5.00 11.55
CA GLY A 25 -8.45 -3.99 11.05
C GLY A 25 -8.40 -2.62 11.70
N GLU A 26 -7.77 -2.44 12.88
CA GLU A 26 -7.91 -1.17 13.62
C GLU A 26 -7.24 0.01 12.90
N ILE A 27 -6.04 -0.21 12.36
CA ILE A 27 -5.26 0.84 11.68
C ILE A 27 -5.73 1.06 10.25
N SER A 28 -5.94 -0.01 9.50
CA SER A 28 -6.50 0.06 8.14
C SER A 28 -7.83 0.80 8.16
N LYS A 29 -8.71 0.50 9.13
CA LYS A 29 -9.97 1.22 9.31
C LYS A 29 -9.77 2.71 9.57
N LEU A 30 -8.86 3.09 10.48
CA LEU A 30 -8.60 4.51 10.78
C LEU A 30 -8.10 5.26 9.53
N VAL A 31 -7.20 4.64 8.75
CA VAL A 31 -6.70 5.21 7.49
C VAL A 31 -7.82 5.34 6.46
N PHE A 32 -8.66 4.30 6.31
CA PHE A 32 -9.76 4.31 5.34
C PHE A 32 -10.86 5.29 5.70
N ASP A 33 -11.20 5.44 6.98
CA ASP A 33 -12.17 6.43 7.44
C ASP A 33 -11.73 7.86 7.09
N GLU A 34 -10.43 8.17 7.25
CA GLU A 34 -9.86 9.46 6.84
C GLU A 34 -9.89 9.63 5.32
N LEU A 35 -9.45 8.63 4.55
CA LEU A 35 -9.48 8.68 3.08
C LEU A 35 -10.90 8.89 2.53
N ARG A 36 -11.90 8.24 3.14
CA ARG A 36 -13.32 8.44 2.81
C ARG A 36 -13.75 9.89 3.08
N GLN A 37 -13.37 10.47 4.21
CA GLN A 37 -13.65 11.89 4.51
C GLN A 37 -12.99 12.84 3.50
N LEU A 38 -11.83 12.46 2.95
CA LEU A 38 -11.14 13.18 1.88
C LEU A 38 -11.73 12.92 0.48
N GLY A 39 -12.78 12.09 0.37
CA GLY A 39 -13.53 11.84 -0.86
C GLY A 39 -13.01 10.70 -1.73
N TYR A 40 -12.19 9.80 -1.19
CA TYR A 40 -11.80 8.57 -1.90
C TYR A 40 -12.96 7.59 -1.98
N ALA A 41 -13.11 6.96 -3.15
CA ALA A 41 -14.09 5.91 -3.37
C ALA A 41 -13.60 4.57 -2.79
N GLU A 42 -14.51 3.68 -2.41
CA GLU A 42 -14.17 2.42 -1.74
C GLU A 42 -13.32 1.52 -2.65
N GLU A 43 -13.58 1.51 -3.95
CA GLU A 43 -12.81 0.77 -4.95
C GLU A 43 -11.37 1.30 -5.15
N LYS A 44 -11.04 2.46 -4.58
CA LYS A 44 -9.70 3.07 -4.63
C LYS A 44 -8.89 2.85 -3.35
N ILE A 45 -9.50 2.27 -2.32
CA ILE A 45 -8.84 1.96 -1.04
C ILE A 45 -8.85 0.45 -0.80
N SER A 46 -7.67 -0.11 -0.55
CA SER A 46 -7.49 -1.56 -0.46
C SER A 46 -6.59 -1.95 0.72
N THR A 47 -6.74 -3.17 1.21
CA THR A 47 -5.90 -3.75 2.26
C THR A 47 -5.30 -5.07 1.82
N ALA A 48 -4.29 -5.52 2.56
CA ALA A 48 -3.65 -6.82 2.43
C ALA A 48 -3.12 -7.27 3.81
N ASN A 49 -2.80 -8.56 3.97
CA ASN A 49 -2.33 -9.05 5.26
C ASN A 49 -0.87 -8.66 5.52
N THR A 50 -0.06 -8.59 4.46
CA THR A 50 1.36 -8.22 4.53
C THR A 50 1.71 -7.01 3.65
N CYS A 51 2.85 -6.38 3.92
CA CYS A 51 3.38 -5.31 3.07
C CYS A 51 3.69 -5.84 1.68
N LEU A 52 4.30 -7.03 1.57
CA LEU A 52 4.64 -7.63 0.28
C LEU A 52 3.39 -7.94 -0.56
N GLU A 53 2.32 -8.45 0.06
CA GLU A 53 1.03 -8.65 -0.63
C GLU A 53 0.49 -7.32 -1.16
N ALA A 54 0.47 -6.26 -0.35
CA ALA A 54 0.03 -4.94 -0.79
C ALA A 54 0.88 -4.39 -1.94
N VAL A 55 2.21 -4.59 -1.92
CA VAL A 55 3.09 -4.17 -3.02
C VAL A 55 2.75 -4.92 -4.30
N LYS A 56 2.59 -6.25 -4.23
CA LYS A 56 2.23 -7.07 -5.40
C LYS A 56 0.92 -6.61 -6.02
N SER A 57 -0.11 -6.42 -5.20
CA SER A 57 -1.40 -5.89 -5.68
C SER A 57 -1.28 -4.48 -6.24
N ALA A 58 -0.49 -3.59 -5.63
CA ALA A 58 -0.29 -2.24 -6.13
C ALA A 58 0.43 -2.23 -7.49
N VAL A 59 1.41 -3.12 -7.69
CA VAL A 59 2.10 -3.27 -8.98
C VAL A 59 1.15 -3.69 -10.09
N GLU A 60 0.18 -4.55 -9.81
CA GLU A 60 -0.84 -4.95 -10.80
C GLU A 60 -1.72 -3.80 -11.29
N HIS A 61 -1.76 -2.69 -10.55
CA HIS A 61 -2.60 -1.52 -10.85
C HIS A 61 -1.85 -0.39 -11.55
N VAL A 62 -0.51 -0.44 -11.63
CA VAL A 62 0.28 0.65 -12.22
C VAL A 62 0.65 0.36 -13.68
N GLN A 63 0.68 1.43 -14.47
CA GLN A 63 1.14 1.40 -15.85
C GLN A 63 2.36 2.31 -16.05
N ALA A 64 2.98 2.22 -17.23
CA ALA A 64 4.08 3.10 -17.59
C ALA A 64 3.66 4.58 -17.51
N GLY A 65 4.41 5.37 -16.73
CA GLY A 65 4.12 6.78 -16.48
C GLY A 65 3.44 7.06 -15.13
N ASP A 66 2.96 6.03 -14.44
CA ASP A 66 2.44 6.17 -13.07
C ASP A 66 3.57 6.32 -12.04
N LEU A 67 3.23 6.89 -10.89
CA LEU A 67 4.12 6.97 -9.72
C LEU A 67 3.62 6.00 -8.64
N LEU A 68 4.37 4.92 -8.42
CA LEU A 68 4.17 4.04 -7.27
C LEU A 68 4.99 4.53 -6.08
N MET A 69 4.32 4.86 -4.98
CA MET A 69 4.98 5.28 -3.73
C MET A 69 4.85 4.19 -2.67
N LEU A 70 5.98 3.60 -2.28
CA LEU A 70 6.02 2.54 -1.28
C LEU A 70 6.53 3.07 0.06
N VAL A 71 5.67 3.01 1.08
CA VAL A 71 5.99 3.41 2.46
C VAL A 71 5.85 2.18 3.36
N GLY A 72 6.89 1.34 3.37
CA GLY A 72 6.90 0.06 4.10
C GLY A 72 7.83 0.11 5.32
N LEU A 73 7.32 -0.37 6.46
CA LEU A 73 8.12 -0.61 7.67
C LEU A 73 8.78 -2.00 7.65
N ASP A 74 8.08 -3.00 7.13
CA ASP A 74 8.45 -4.42 7.14
C ASP A 74 8.62 -4.98 5.72
N GLU A 75 9.16 -6.20 5.59
CA GLU A 75 9.35 -6.93 4.33
C GLU A 75 10.12 -6.14 3.24
N ARG A 76 11.05 -5.26 3.67
CA ARG A 76 11.77 -4.36 2.75
C ARG A 76 12.67 -5.13 1.77
N LYS A 77 13.30 -6.22 2.20
CA LYS A 77 14.21 -6.99 1.34
C LYS A 77 13.44 -7.77 0.29
N GLU A 78 12.34 -8.39 0.71
CA GLU A 78 11.42 -9.15 -0.10
C GLU A 78 10.73 -8.25 -1.13
N THR A 79 10.34 -7.05 -0.70
CA THR A 79 9.80 -6.01 -1.59
C THR A 79 10.80 -5.60 -2.65
N LEU A 80 12.06 -5.32 -2.26
CA LEU A 80 13.10 -4.93 -3.22
C LEU A 80 13.41 -6.08 -4.20
N ALA A 81 13.56 -7.30 -3.71
CA ALA A 81 13.80 -8.47 -4.56
C ALA A 81 12.66 -8.67 -5.58
N TYR A 82 11.40 -8.52 -5.15
CA TYR A 82 10.25 -8.59 -6.06
C TYR A 82 10.29 -7.50 -7.14
N LEU A 83 10.64 -6.25 -6.79
CA LEU A 83 10.76 -5.17 -7.76
C LEU A 83 11.92 -5.38 -8.75
N GLU A 84 13.03 -5.95 -8.29
CA GLU A 84 14.17 -6.33 -9.15
C GLU A 84 13.77 -7.44 -10.14
N GLU A 85 13.02 -8.45 -9.69
CA GLU A 85 12.50 -9.51 -10.56
C GLU A 85 11.60 -8.99 -11.68
N LEU A 86 10.78 -7.98 -11.41
CA LEU A 86 9.94 -7.33 -12.42
C LEU A 86 10.76 -6.55 -13.44
N GLN A 87 11.83 -5.87 -13.00
CA GLN A 87 12.69 -5.12 -13.91
C GLN A 87 13.38 -6.03 -14.93
N LEU A 88 13.70 -7.27 -14.54
CA LEU A 88 14.33 -8.26 -15.42
C LEU A 88 13.37 -8.86 -16.46
N GLN A 89 12.06 -8.60 -16.35
CA GLN A 89 11.03 -9.09 -17.27
C GLN A 89 10.61 -8.07 -18.32
N ILE A 90 11.11 -6.84 -18.24
CA ILE A 90 10.88 -5.72 -19.19
C ILE A 90 12.05 -5.63 -20.17
#